data_AF-A0A2V9BBZ3-F1
#
_entry.id   AF-A0A2V9BBZ3-F1
#
_cell.length_a   1.000
_cell.length_b   1.000
_cell.length_c   1.000
_cell.angle_alpha   90.00
_cell.angle_beta   90.00
_cell.angle_gamma   90.00
#
_symmetry.space_group_name_H-M   'P 1'
#
loop_
_entity.id
_entity.type
_entity.pdbx_description
1 polymer ?
#
loop_
_entity_poly.entity_id
_entity_poly.type
_entity_poly.pdbx_seq_one_letter_code
_entity_poly.pdbx_strand_id
1 'polypeptide(L)' 'LNVRRDDLPGVLKVLPALKNPTISPLSDPEWVAVNTIIEEAVVRQILPKLKAARAQGIVEYPLNKIVL' A
#
# COMPACT_ATOMS: atom_id res chain seq x y z
N LEU A 1 3.78 0.68 -2.81
CA LEU A 1 4.36 -0.61 -2.36
C LEU A 1 4.08 -1.68 -3.41
N ASN A 2 4.88 -2.73 -3.47
CA ASN A 2 4.68 -3.84 -4.40
C ASN A 2 4.21 -5.09 -3.65
N VAL A 3 3.30 -5.84 -4.25
CA VAL A 3 2.75 -7.07 -3.66
C VAL A 3 2.45 -8.07 -4.77
N ARG A 4 2.60 -9.37 -4.47
CA ARG A 4 2.10 -10.42 -5.36
C ARG A 4 0.58 -10.41 -5.36
N ARG A 5 -0.04 -10.76 -6.49
CA ARG A 5 -1.51 -10.82 -6.60
C ARG A 5 -2.14 -11.73 -5.54
N ASP A 6 -1.50 -12.83 -5.20
CA ASP A 6 -1.99 -13.78 -4.19
C ASP A 6 -1.98 -13.19 -2.77
N ASP A 7 -1.03 -12.30 -2.47
CA ASP A 7 -0.88 -11.65 -1.16
C ASP A 7 -1.71 -10.35 -1.05
N LEU A 8 -2.22 -9.84 -2.17
CA LEU A 8 -2.99 -8.59 -2.25
C LEU A 8 -4.17 -8.54 -1.25
N PRO A 9 -5.00 -9.58 -1.09
CA PRO A 9 -6.11 -9.54 -0.14
C PRO A 9 -5.65 -9.35 1.32
N GLY A 10 -4.47 -9.87 1.68
CA GLY A 10 -3.88 -9.69 3.00
C GLY A 10 -3.44 -8.24 3.22
N VAL A 11 -2.81 -7.64 2.22
CA VAL A 11 -2.41 -6.23 2.25
C VAL A 11 -3.62 -5.29 2.32
N LEU A 12 -4.66 -5.54 1.52
CA LEU A 12 -5.87 -4.72 1.50
C LEU A 12 -6.62 -4.69 2.84
N LYS A 13 -6.55 -5.76 3.64
CA LYS A 13 -7.12 -5.79 5.01
C LYS A 13 -6.35 -4.94 6.02
N VAL A 14 -5.07 -4.68 5.76
CA VAL A 14 -4.20 -3.88 6.62
C VAL A 14 -4.34 -2.39 6.33
N LEU A 15 -4.56 -2.05 5.06
CA LEU A 15 -4.70 -0.66 4.65
C LEU A 15 -5.96 -0.03 5.26
N PRO A 16 -5.89 1.22 5.75
CA PRO A 16 -7.06 1.90 6.28
C PRO A 16 -8.13 2.03 5.19
N ALA A 17 -9.39 1.78 5.53
CA ALA A 17 -10.53 1.79 4.60
C ALA A 17 -10.82 3.15 3.94
N LEU A 18 -10.14 4.21 4.36
CA LEU A 18 -10.51 5.59 4.03
C LEU A 18 -10.27 5.99 2.57
N LYS A 19 -9.46 5.26 1.78
CA LYS A 19 -9.30 5.52 0.34
C LYS A 19 -9.08 4.23 -0.45
N ASN A 20 -9.86 4.05 -1.52
CA ASN A 20 -9.64 3.00 -2.52
C ASN A 20 -8.20 3.08 -3.02
N PRO A 21 -7.34 2.10 -2.70
CA PRO A 21 -5.95 2.14 -3.15
C PRO A 21 -5.92 2.04 -4.67
N THR A 22 -5.02 2.79 -5.30
CA THR A 22 -4.70 2.59 -6.72
C THR A 22 -3.90 1.30 -6.84
N ILE A 23 -4.40 0.38 -7.65
CA ILE A 23 -3.76 -0.91 -7.93
C ILE A 23 -3.37 -0.93 -9.40
N SER A 24 -2.06 -0.97 -9.67
CA SER A 24 -1.51 -0.98 -11.03
C SER A 24 -0.75 -2.28 -11.29
N PRO A 25 -0.99 -2.99 -12.41
CA PRO A 25 -0.18 -4.13 -12.79
C PRO A 25 1.28 -3.70 -13.04
N LEU A 26 2.23 -4.52 -12.61
CA LEU A 26 3.66 -4.33 -12.93
C LEU A 26 4.03 -5.10 -14.20
N SER A 27 5.28 -4.94 -14.63
CA SER A 27 5.83 -5.66 -15.79
C SER A 27 5.75 -7.18 -15.63
N ASP A 28 5.88 -7.67 -14.39
CA ASP A 28 5.58 -9.05 -14.03
C ASP A 28 4.08 -9.15 -13.69
N PRO A 29 3.29 -9.96 -14.44
CA PRO A 29 1.85 -10.08 -14.23
C PRO A 29 1.48 -10.67 -12.87
N GLU A 30 2.40 -11.36 -12.19
CA GLU A 30 2.20 -11.87 -10.82
C GLU A 30 2.20 -10.75 -9.78
N TRP A 31 2.65 -9.55 -10.15
CA TRP A 31 2.84 -8.44 -9.23
C TRP A 31 1.95 -7.24 -9.55
N VAL A 32 1.59 -6.54 -8.48
CA VAL A 32 0.88 -5.27 -8.55
C VAL A 32 1.55 -4.23 -7.65
N ALA A 33 1.53 -2.99 -8.09
CA ALA A 33 1.82 -1.83 -7.26
C ALA A 33 0.54 -1.34 -6.61
N VAL A 34 0.58 -1.16 -5.29
CA VAL A 34 -0.49 -0.61 -4.47
C VAL A 34 -0.04 0.75 -3.95
N ASN A 35 -0.79 1.79 -4.29
CA ASN A 35 -0.56 3.16 -3.83
C ASN A 35 -1.79 3.66 -3.10
N THR A 36 -1.59 4.21 -1.91
CA THR A 36 -2.66 4.79 -1.10
C THR A 36 -2.16 5.97 -0.29
N ILE A 37 -3.06 6.87 0.04
CA ILE A 37 -2.80 8.01 0.92
C ILE A 37 -3.36 7.65 2.29
N ILE A 38 -2.49 7.71 3.29
CA ILE A 38 -2.80 7.38 4.68
C ILE A 38 -2.41 8.54 5.59
N GLU A 39 -3.01 8.58 6.77
CA GLU A 39 -2.59 9.52 7.81
C GLU A 39 -1.21 9.15 8.35
N GLU A 40 -0.35 10.14 8.59
CA GLU A 40 0.99 9.92 9.13
C GLU A 40 0.97 9.17 10.47
N ALA A 41 -0.03 9.46 11.32
CA ALA A 41 -0.21 8.82 12.61
C ALA A 41 -0.37 7.29 12.53
N VAL A 42 -0.93 6.76 11.43
CA VAL A 42 -1.16 5.31 11.28
C VAL A 42 0.02 4.56 10.65
N VAL A 43 0.94 5.27 9.99
CA VAL A 43 2.09 4.70 9.27
C VAL A 43 2.88 3.71 10.13
N ARG A 44 3.27 4.15 11.34
CA ARG A 44 4.07 3.35 12.27
C ARG A 44 3.39 2.05 12.70
N GLN A 45 2.05 2.03 12.71
CA GLN A 45 1.27 0.86 13.10
C GLN A 45 1.05 -0.11 11.93
N ILE A 46 0.95 0.40 10.70
CA ILE A 46 0.67 -0.43 9.53
C ILE A 46 1.93 -0.99 8.88
N LEU A 47 3.08 -0.30 8.94
CA LEU A 47 4.33 -0.73 8.29
C LEU A 47 4.73 -2.17 8.68
N PRO A 48 4.74 -2.55 9.98
CA PRO A 48 5.03 -3.93 10.38
C PRO A 48 4.00 -4.93 9.83
N LYS A 49 2.71 -4.56 9.82
CA LYS A 49 1.62 -5.40 9.32
C LYS A 49 1.70 -5.62 7.81
N LEU A 50 2.08 -4.58 7.05
CA LEU A 50 2.30 -4.68 5.61
C LEU A 50 3.48 -5.60 5.28
N LYS A 51 4.59 -5.49 6.03
CA LYS A 51 5.72 -6.42 5.88
C LYS A 51 5.33 -7.86 6.20
N ALA A 52 4.54 -8.07 7.26
CA ALA A 52 4.01 -9.40 7.61
C ALA A 52 3.08 -9.94 6.52
N ALA A 53 2.32 -9.07 5.84
CA ALA A 53 1.49 -9.39 4.68
C ALA A 53 2.28 -9.47 3.35
N ARG A 54 3.60 -9.69 3.40
CA ARG A 54 4.49 -9.88 2.23
C ARG A 54 4.59 -8.68 1.29
N ALA A 55 4.20 -7.48 1.71
CA ALA A 55 4.46 -6.27 0.95
C ALA A 55 5.98 -6.00 0.84
N GLN A 56 6.43 -5.66 -0.36
CA GLN A 56 7.83 -5.34 -0.67
C GLN A 56 7.96 -3.94 -1.25
N GLY A 57 9.17 -3.38 -1.19
CA GLY A 57 9.47 -2.06 -1.78
C GLY A 57 8.51 -0.97 -1.30
N ILE A 58 8.25 -0.91 0.01
CA ILE A 58 7.38 0.11 0.59
C ILE A 58 8.15 1.44 0.58
N VAL A 59 7.58 2.46 -0.06
CA VAL A 59 8.09 3.82 -0.10
C VAL A 59 7.00 4.72 0.44
N GLU A 60 7.35 5.60 1.37
CA GLU A 60 6.48 6.64 1.91
C GLU A 60 7.06 8.01 1.58
N TYR A 61 6.19 8.98 1.37
CA TYR A 61 6.57 10.36 1.14
C TYR A 61 5.47 11.29 1.68
N PRO A 62 5.85 12.42 2.32
CA PRO A 62 4.87 13.41 2.75
C PRO A 62 4.24 14.10 1.52
N LEU A 63 2.95 14.40 1.61
CA LEU A 63 2.25 15.19 0.59
C LEU A 63 2.51 16.69 0.82
N ASN A 64 3.01 17.38 -0.21
CA ASN A 64 3.30 18.82 -0.12
C ASN A 64 2.05 19.69 -0.28
N LYS A 65 1.09 19.26 -1.12
CA LYS A 65 -0.14 20.00 -1.41
C LYS A 65 -1.23 19.03 -1.83
N ILE A 66 -2.43 19.21 -1.28
CA ILE A 66 -3.64 18.54 -1.73
C ILE A 66 -4.49 19.59 -2.43
N VAL A 67 -4.92 19.30 -3.66
CA VAL A 67 -5.90 20.11 -4.39
C VAL A 67 -7.13 19.23 -4.55
N LEU A 68 -8.26 19.69 -4.03
CA LEU A 68 -9.56 19.01 -4.08
C LEU A 68 -10.42 19.58 -5.20
#